data_AF-A0A7S2S7J2-F1
#
_entry.id   AF-A0A7S2S7J2-F1
#
_cell.length_a   1.000
_cell.length_b   1.000
_cell.length_c   1.000
_cell.angle_alpha   90.00
_cell.angle_beta   90.00
_cell.angle_gamma   90.00
#
_symmetry.space_group_name_H-M   'P 1'
#
loop_
_entity.id
_entity.type
_entity.pdbx_description
1 polymer ?
#
loop_
_entity_poly.entity_id
_entity_poly.type
_entity_poly.pdbx_seq_one_letter_code
_entity_poly.pdbx_strand_id
1 'polypeptide(L)'
;WTLSLAALRLPGLVLHDGLSPEFQEDFAGLGLEFGAVDVRNETRGEYRDWRGDTMDYAGTTEERERHWRMRQMRGHMSPNDLRVLVSLEELLRRRSQLAGKYVLLTDVNDLRLERNPFAFMQLMHGSYDLFVGDESQSNTAYMADWIEVCYRWELLGVNGRSPVVTQGTFFNNGIIGGRYEAVVWILERMVDEFWRMWTSSGYAMPYRICDMPIFNRILWRLLLH
;
A
#
# COMPACT_ATOMS: atom_id res chain seq x y z
N TRP A 1 -11.21 -7.28 12.78
CA TRP A 1 -10.04 -6.45 13.10
C TRP A 1 -10.23 -5.48 14.28
N THR A 2 -11.25 -4.63 14.34
CA THR A 2 -11.34 -3.59 15.40
C THR A 2 -11.49 -4.16 16.81
N LEU A 3 -12.22 -5.27 16.99
CA LEU A 3 -12.24 -6.03 18.25
C LEU A 3 -10.85 -6.52 18.66
N SER A 4 -9.98 -6.84 17.69
CA SER A 4 -8.59 -7.18 17.97
C SER A 4 -7.78 -5.96 18.40
N LEU A 5 -7.91 -4.82 17.73
CA LEU A 5 -7.23 -3.59 18.15
C LEU A 5 -7.65 -3.15 19.56
N ALA A 6 -8.95 -3.25 19.84
CA ALA A 6 -9.56 -3.04 21.15
C ALA A 6 -8.93 -3.94 22.22
N ALA A 7 -8.90 -5.24 21.96
CA ALA A 7 -8.36 -6.25 22.88
C ALA A 7 -6.87 -6.05 23.14
N LEU A 8 -6.13 -5.59 22.13
CA LEU A 8 -4.69 -5.36 22.22
C LEU A 8 -4.32 -3.99 22.79
N ARG A 9 -5.31 -3.12 23.05
CA ARG A 9 -5.13 -1.76 23.60
C ARG A 9 -4.05 -0.97 22.86
N LEU A 10 -4.02 -1.10 21.53
CA LEU A 10 -3.02 -0.41 20.71
C LEU A 10 -3.52 1.01 20.45
N PRO A 11 -2.85 2.06 20.95
CA PRO A 11 -3.14 3.41 20.52
C PRO A 11 -2.71 3.56 19.06
N GLY A 12 -3.60 4.02 18.19
CA GLY A 12 -3.32 4.10 16.78
C GLY A 12 -4.41 4.78 15.97
N LEU A 13 -4.02 5.22 14.77
CA LEU A 13 -4.92 5.74 13.75
C LEU A 13 -5.29 4.61 12.78
N VAL A 14 -6.58 4.44 12.58
CA VAL A 14 -7.20 3.53 11.62
C VAL A 14 -7.56 4.31 10.38
N LEU A 15 -6.95 4.00 9.24
CA LEU A 15 -7.38 4.53 7.95
C LEU A 15 -8.33 3.53 7.29
N HIS A 16 -9.49 3.99 6.82
CA HIS A 16 -10.50 3.08 6.28
C HIS A 16 -11.29 3.62 5.09
N ASP A 17 -11.67 2.76 4.15
CA ASP A 17 -12.60 3.08 3.06
C ASP A 17 -14.01 2.53 3.33
N GLY A 18 -14.88 3.41 3.84
CA GLY A 18 -16.30 3.09 4.01
C GLY A 18 -16.65 2.19 5.19
N LEU A 19 -15.97 2.32 6.34
CA LEU A 19 -16.57 1.90 7.62
C LEU A 19 -17.77 2.79 7.92
N SER A 20 -18.86 2.17 8.35
CA SER A 20 -20.07 2.90 8.67
C SER A 20 -19.85 3.79 9.91
N PRO A 21 -20.58 4.90 10.05
CA PRO A 21 -20.54 5.73 11.26
C PRO A 21 -20.83 4.92 12.53
N GLU A 22 -21.77 3.98 12.47
CA GLU A 22 -22.15 3.10 13.59
C GLU A 22 -20.95 2.25 14.03
N PHE A 23 -20.17 1.74 13.07
CA PHE A 23 -18.94 1.02 13.39
C PHE A 23 -17.91 1.93 14.06
N GLN A 24 -17.74 3.17 13.61
CA GLN A 24 -16.80 4.09 14.23
C GLN A 24 -17.22 4.44 15.67
N GLU A 25 -18.52 4.62 15.90
CA GLU A 25 -19.11 4.88 17.22
C GLU A 25 -18.91 3.70 18.19
N ASP A 26 -19.15 2.47 17.74
CA ASP A 26 -18.99 1.24 18.53
C ASP A 26 -17.56 1.07 19.08
N PHE A 27 -16.57 1.69 18.44
CA PHE A 27 -15.16 1.58 18.81
C PHE A 27 -14.51 2.90 19.27
N ALA A 28 -15.26 4.01 19.36
CA ALA A 28 -14.77 5.33 19.77
C ALA A 28 -14.18 5.34 21.22
N GLY A 29 -14.65 4.43 22.08
CA GLY A 29 -14.20 4.32 23.48
C GLY A 29 -12.85 3.63 23.70
N LEU A 30 -12.17 3.19 22.63
CA LEU A 30 -11.00 2.32 22.73
C LEU A 30 -9.66 3.03 22.50
N GLY A 31 -9.68 4.36 22.36
CA GLY A 31 -8.47 5.14 22.08
C GLY A 31 -7.93 4.94 20.65
N LEU A 32 -8.79 4.49 19.74
CA LEU A 32 -8.53 4.40 18.31
C LEU A 32 -9.07 5.66 17.63
N GLU A 33 -8.23 6.32 16.82
CA GLU A 33 -8.69 7.38 15.93
C GLU A 33 -9.08 6.75 14.60
N PHE A 34 -10.22 7.12 14.01
CA PHE A 34 -10.62 6.67 12.68
C PHE A 34 -10.49 7.83 11.68
N GLY A 35 -9.71 7.61 10.62
CA GLY A 35 -9.59 8.49 9.47
C GLY A 35 -10.28 7.84 8.26
N ALA A 36 -11.38 8.44 7.80
CA ALA A 36 -12.02 8.02 6.57
C ALA A 36 -11.14 8.38 5.36
N VAL A 37 -11.05 7.45 4.42
CA VAL A 37 -10.40 7.65 3.13
C VAL A 37 -11.41 7.29 2.04
N ASP A 38 -11.86 8.28 1.27
CA ASP A 38 -12.95 8.12 0.30
C ASP A 38 -12.41 7.55 -1.01
N VAL A 39 -12.50 6.23 -1.19
CA VAL A 39 -12.08 5.54 -2.44
C VAL A 39 -13.27 5.37 -3.39
N ARG A 40 -14.50 5.41 -2.89
CA ARG A 40 -15.72 5.05 -3.63
C ARG A 40 -16.29 6.18 -4.50
N ASN A 41 -16.03 7.45 -4.17
CA ASN A 41 -16.42 8.55 -5.05
C ASN A 41 -15.55 8.71 -6.30
N GLU A 42 -14.40 8.02 -6.40
CA GLU A 42 -13.46 8.19 -7.52
C GLU A 42 -13.66 7.22 -8.70
N THR A 43 -14.45 6.15 -8.52
CA THR A 43 -14.68 5.11 -9.56
C THR A 43 -15.89 5.38 -10.45
N ARG A 44 -16.72 6.39 -10.15
CA ARG A 44 -17.88 6.78 -10.96
C ARG A 44 -17.54 7.98 -11.84
N GLY A 45 -16.89 7.73 -12.98
CA GLY A 45 -16.95 8.43 -14.29
C GLY A 45 -17.29 9.93 -14.45
N GLU A 46 -17.39 10.74 -13.41
CA GLU A 46 -17.65 12.17 -13.42
C GLU A 46 -16.43 12.87 -12.85
N TYR A 47 -15.42 13.07 -13.70
CA TYR A 47 -14.29 13.92 -13.35
C TYR A 47 -14.74 15.38 -13.34
N ARG A 48 -15.28 15.82 -12.21
CA ARG A 48 -15.17 17.21 -11.78
C ARG A 48 -13.93 17.31 -10.90
N ASP A 49 -13.08 18.28 -11.21
CA ASP A 49 -12.09 18.79 -10.27
C ASP A 49 -12.81 19.02 -8.93
N TRP A 50 -12.45 18.27 -7.87
CA TRP A 50 -13.17 18.32 -6.59
C TRP A 50 -13.14 19.74 -5.99
N ARG A 51 -12.27 20.66 -6.45
CA ARG A 51 -12.28 22.04 -5.91
C ARG A 51 -12.14 23.19 -6.89
N GLY A 52 -11.54 23.07 -8.07
CA GLY A 52 -11.13 24.30 -8.79
C GLY A 52 -10.19 25.19 -7.94
N ASP A 53 -9.69 24.65 -6.81
CA ASP A 53 -8.70 25.28 -5.97
C ASP A 53 -7.35 24.92 -6.54
N THR A 54 -6.59 25.95 -6.88
CA THR A 54 -5.13 25.87 -6.79
C THR A 54 -4.79 25.28 -5.42
N MET A 55 -4.45 23.99 -5.36
CA MET A 55 -3.90 23.44 -4.14
C MET A 55 -2.62 24.20 -3.87
N ASP A 56 -2.65 25.04 -2.84
CA ASP A 56 -1.50 25.64 -2.20
C ASP A 56 -0.76 24.53 -1.43
N TYR A 57 -0.31 23.51 -2.18
CA TYR A 57 0.45 22.40 -1.64
C TYR A 57 1.84 22.94 -1.35
N ALA A 58 2.07 23.37 -0.12
CA ALA A 58 3.34 23.89 0.38
C ALA A 58 4.47 22.83 0.45
N GLY A 59 4.32 21.70 -0.25
CA GLY A 59 5.35 20.68 -0.41
C GLY A 59 6.41 21.05 -1.44
N THR A 60 7.50 20.29 -1.41
CA THR A 60 8.62 20.37 -2.34
C THR A 60 8.18 20.12 -3.80
N THR A 61 9.00 20.53 -4.77
CA THR A 61 8.76 20.25 -6.20
C THR A 61 8.54 18.75 -6.45
N GLU A 62 9.31 17.90 -5.78
CA GLU A 62 9.21 16.44 -5.90
C GLU A 62 7.86 15.92 -5.36
N GLU A 63 7.41 16.41 -4.21
CA GLU A 63 6.12 16.02 -3.65
C GLU A 63 4.95 16.50 -4.53
N ARG A 64 5.05 17.69 -5.14
CA ARG A 64 4.05 18.18 -6.10
C ARG A 64 3.99 17.32 -7.35
N GLU A 65 5.15 16.97 -7.91
CA GLU A 65 5.24 16.09 -9.08
C GLU A 65 4.64 14.72 -8.77
N ARG A 66 4.97 14.15 -7.61
CA ARG A 66 4.40 12.88 -7.16
C ARG A 66 2.89 12.95 -7.02
N HIS A 67 2.36 13.99 -6.38
CA HIS A 67 0.92 14.21 -6.25
C HIS A 67 0.24 14.28 -7.61
N TRP A 68 0.85 15.00 -8.56
CA TRP A 68 0.36 15.07 -9.93
C TRP A 68 0.36 13.69 -10.60
N ARG A 69 1.46 12.92 -10.53
CA ARG A 69 1.55 11.56 -11.08
C ARG A 69 0.44 10.64 -10.53
N MET A 70 0.24 10.66 -9.21
CA MET A 70 -0.79 9.87 -8.54
C MET A 70 -2.18 10.20 -9.08
N ARG A 71 -2.52 11.49 -9.22
CA ARG A 71 -3.82 11.92 -9.76
C ARG A 71 -4.08 11.40 -11.17
N GLN A 72 -3.07 11.45 -12.03
CA GLN A 72 -3.20 11.00 -13.41
C GLN A 72 -3.49 9.49 -13.50
N MET A 73 -2.96 8.67 -12.58
CA MET A 73 -3.14 7.22 -12.59
C MET A 73 -4.48 6.73 -12.02
N ARG A 74 -5.15 7.51 -11.15
CA ARG A 74 -6.32 7.05 -10.36
C ARG A 74 -7.44 6.41 -11.19
N GLY A 75 -7.82 7.04 -12.31
CA GLY A 75 -8.93 6.58 -13.15
C GLY A 75 -8.62 5.31 -13.96
N HIS A 76 -7.40 4.81 -13.86
CA HIS A 76 -6.90 3.68 -14.66
C HIS A 76 -6.45 2.50 -13.80
N MET A 77 -6.57 2.61 -12.48
CA MET A 77 -6.09 1.60 -11.53
C MET A 77 -7.20 0.66 -11.08
N SER A 78 -6.82 -0.58 -10.74
CA SER A 78 -7.73 -1.48 -10.02
C SER A 78 -7.96 -0.96 -8.58
N PRO A 79 -9.03 -1.37 -7.90
CA PRO A 79 -9.23 -1.01 -6.49
C PRO A 79 -8.04 -1.36 -5.59
N ASN A 80 -7.36 -2.47 -5.86
CA ASN A 80 -6.19 -2.91 -5.10
C ASN A 80 -4.98 -1.99 -5.33
N ASP A 81 -4.73 -1.55 -6.56
CA ASP A 81 -3.63 -0.62 -6.85
C ASP A 81 -3.92 0.78 -6.30
N LEU A 82 -5.18 1.22 -6.41
CA LEU A 82 -5.63 2.51 -5.90
C LEU A 82 -5.42 2.62 -4.39
N ARG A 83 -5.56 1.50 -3.66
CA ARG A 83 -5.28 1.40 -2.22
C ARG A 83 -3.88 1.92 -1.86
N VAL A 84 -2.88 1.67 -2.70
CA VAL A 84 -1.50 2.09 -2.49
C VAL A 84 -1.39 3.62 -2.60
N LEU A 85 -1.99 4.20 -3.64
CA LEU A 85 -1.96 5.65 -3.86
C LEU A 85 -2.66 6.37 -2.70
N VAL A 86 -3.83 5.88 -2.34
CA VAL A 86 -4.67 6.43 -1.29
C VAL A 86 -3.97 6.36 0.07
N SER A 87 -3.38 5.21 0.39
CA SER A 87 -2.62 5.04 1.64
C SER A 87 -1.43 5.99 1.70
N LEU A 88 -0.68 6.15 0.60
CA LEU A 88 0.47 7.06 0.56
C LEU A 88 0.05 8.52 0.76
N GLU A 89 -1.00 8.98 0.07
CA GLU A 89 -1.48 10.36 0.21
C GLU A 89 -1.86 10.67 1.65
N GLU A 90 -2.58 9.76 2.30
CA GLU A 90 -3.03 9.95 3.68
C GLU A 90 -1.87 9.93 4.67
N LEU A 91 -0.89 9.06 4.48
CA LEU A 91 0.34 9.06 5.29
C LEU A 91 1.11 10.38 5.15
N LEU A 92 1.29 10.87 3.92
CA LEU A 92 1.98 12.13 3.66
C LEU A 92 1.23 13.33 4.25
N ARG A 93 -0.10 13.37 4.12
CA ARG A 93 -0.95 14.42 4.71
C ARG A 93 -0.79 14.51 6.23
N ARG A 94 -0.50 13.38 6.88
CA ARG A 94 -0.34 13.26 8.34
C ARG A 94 1.11 13.09 8.79
N ARG A 95 2.09 13.40 7.93
CA ARG A 95 3.52 13.21 8.23
C ARG A 95 3.93 13.77 9.60
N SER A 96 3.47 14.97 9.97
CA SER A 96 3.80 15.61 11.25
C SER A 96 3.26 14.86 12.47
N GLN A 97 2.17 14.10 12.31
CA GLN A 97 1.53 13.31 13.38
C GLN A 97 2.13 11.90 13.48
N LEU A 98 2.56 11.34 12.34
CA LEU A 98 2.97 9.95 12.20
C LEU A 98 4.49 9.74 12.19
N ALA A 99 5.29 10.79 12.01
CA ALA A 99 6.76 10.68 12.04
C ALA A 99 7.25 9.99 13.32
N GLY A 100 8.15 9.01 13.17
CA GLY A 100 8.67 8.19 14.26
C GLY A 100 7.65 7.23 14.91
N LYS A 101 6.44 7.08 14.36
CA LYS A 101 5.43 6.11 14.82
C LYS A 101 5.51 4.80 14.04
N TYR A 102 4.84 3.77 14.55
CA TYR A 102 4.58 2.55 13.82
C TYR A 102 3.25 2.65 13.07
N VAL A 103 3.23 2.15 11.83
CA VAL A 103 2.08 2.13 10.92
C VAL A 103 1.83 0.70 10.48
N LEU A 104 0.55 0.31 10.41
CA LEU A 104 0.11 -0.95 9.80
C LEU A 104 -0.92 -0.62 8.72
N LEU A 105 -0.65 -1.05 7.50
CA LEU A 105 -1.56 -1.09 6.37
C LEU A 105 -2.01 -2.54 6.22
N THR A 106 -3.31 -2.74 6.13
CA THR A 106 -3.87 -4.08 6.00
C THR A 106 -5.21 -4.07 5.29
N ASP A 107 -5.55 -5.20 4.69
CA ASP A 107 -6.91 -5.49 4.24
C ASP A 107 -7.87 -5.61 5.43
N VAL A 108 -9.07 -5.05 5.25
CA VAL A 108 -10.05 -4.85 6.33
C VAL A 108 -10.86 -6.13 6.60
N ASN A 109 -11.07 -6.95 5.57
CA ASN A 109 -12.10 -7.99 5.57
C ASN A 109 -11.62 -9.37 6.03
N ASP A 110 -10.33 -9.66 5.93
CA ASP A 110 -9.76 -10.99 6.15
C ASP A 110 -8.63 -11.03 7.20
N LEU A 111 -8.32 -9.89 7.84
CA LEU A 111 -7.32 -9.84 8.91
C LEU A 111 -7.92 -9.96 10.32
N ARG A 112 -7.35 -10.88 11.10
CA ARG A 112 -7.49 -10.94 12.55
C ARG A 112 -6.15 -10.74 13.23
N LEU A 113 -6.04 -9.72 14.09
CA LEU A 113 -4.87 -9.55 14.97
C LEU A 113 -5.09 -10.34 16.26
N GLU A 114 -4.17 -11.24 16.59
CA GLU A 114 -4.19 -11.96 17.87
C GLU A 114 -3.25 -11.36 18.90
N ARG A 115 -2.26 -10.60 18.43
CA ARG A 115 -1.19 -10.00 19.22
C ARG A 115 -0.82 -8.63 18.65
N ASN A 116 -0.13 -7.82 19.45
CA ASN A 116 0.46 -6.57 18.95
C ASN A 116 1.42 -6.89 17.80
N PRO A 117 1.14 -6.43 16.56
CA PRO A 117 1.95 -6.76 15.39
C PRO A 117 3.36 -6.12 15.46
N PHE A 118 3.54 -5.09 16.27
CA PHE A 118 4.82 -4.39 16.45
C PHE A 118 5.62 -4.90 17.64
N ALA A 119 5.09 -5.83 18.44
CA ALA A 119 5.76 -6.28 19.67
C ALA A 119 7.17 -6.78 19.40
N PHE A 120 7.36 -7.55 18.33
CA PHE A 120 8.68 -8.04 17.94
C PHE A 120 9.63 -6.89 17.55
N MET A 121 9.19 -5.95 16.73
CA MET A 121 10.01 -4.79 16.34
C MET A 121 10.41 -3.93 17.54
N GLN A 122 9.47 -3.73 18.48
CA GLN A 122 9.69 -2.99 19.72
C GLN A 122 10.73 -3.68 20.62
N LEU A 123 10.65 -5.01 20.74
CA LEU A 123 11.61 -5.83 21.48
C LEU A 123 13.01 -5.81 20.87
N MET A 124 13.10 -5.77 19.54
CA MET A 124 14.37 -5.77 18.81
C MET A 124 15.03 -4.39 18.73
N HIS A 125 14.57 -3.41 19.53
CA HIS A 125 15.13 -2.07 19.69
C HIS A 125 15.47 -1.35 18.37
N GLY A 126 14.65 -1.54 17.33
CA GLY A 126 14.85 -0.89 16.03
C GLY A 126 15.79 -1.61 15.08
N SER A 127 16.13 -2.88 15.32
CA SER A 127 16.86 -3.71 14.35
C SER A 127 16.06 -4.01 13.09
N TYR A 128 14.75 -3.75 13.11
CA TYR A 128 13.85 -3.92 11.99
C TYR A 128 13.00 -2.67 11.82
N ASP A 129 12.83 -2.24 10.57
CA ASP A 129 12.03 -1.06 10.21
C ASP A 129 10.75 -1.40 9.46
N LEU A 130 10.65 -2.60 8.90
CA LEU A 130 9.53 -3.05 8.07
C LEU A 130 9.26 -4.55 8.28
N PHE A 131 8.00 -4.94 8.31
CA PHE A 131 7.51 -6.29 8.09
C PHE A 131 6.40 -6.28 7.05
N VAL A 132 6.22 -7.41 6.39
CA VAL A 132 5.24 -7.59 5.31
C VAL A 132 4.60 -8.97 5.47
N GLY A 133 3.43 -9.17 4.88
CA GLY A 133 2.79 -10.48 4.85
C GLY A 133 3.66 -11.49 4.09
N ASP A 134 3.72 -12.72 4.59
CA ASP A 134 4.39 -13.84 3.91
C ASP A 134 3.34 -14.76 3.28
N GLU A 135 3.49 -15.03 1.99
CA GLU A 135 2.66 -15.92 1.17
C GLU A 135 3.41 -17.18 0.74
N SER A 136 4.61 -17.45 1.29
CA SER A 136 5.40 -18.62 0.94
C SER A 136 4.67 -19.96 1.14
N GLN A 137 3.69 -20.01 2.06
CA GLN A 137 2.86 -21.18 2.31
C GLN A 137 1.59 -21.24 1.46
N SER A 138 1.21 -20.12 0.84
CA SER A 138 0.07 -20.00 -0.06
C SER A 138 0.50 -20.47 -1.45
N ASN A 139 0.71 -21.78 -1.62
CA ASN A 139 1.07 -22.37 -2.91
C ASN A 139 -0.15 -22.43 -3.83
N THR A 140 -0.66 -21.26 -4.24
CA THR A 140 -1.74 -21.16 -5.22
C THR A 140 -1.13 -20.98 -6.61
N ALA A 141 -1.51 -21.84 -7.55
CA ALA A 141 -1.12 -21.71 -8.97
C ALA A 141 -1.39 -20.28 -9.50
N TYR A 142 -2.43 -19.62 -8.97
CA TYR A 142 -2.75 -18.22 -9.20
C TYR A 142 -1.57 -17.27 -8.93
N MET A 143 -0.90 -17.37 -7.79
CA MET A 143 0.22 -16.48 -7.43
C MET A 143 1.41 -16.66 -8.38
N ALA A 144 1.74 -17.92 -8.69
CA ALA A 144 2.79 -18.26 -9.64
C ALA A 144 2.48 -17.72 -11.05
N ASP A 145 1.24 -17.87 -11.51
CA ASP A 145 0.78 -17.36 -12.81
C ASP A 145 0.86 -15.83 -12.88
N TRP A 146 0.45 -15.13 -11.83
CA TRP A 146 0.48 -13.65 -11.78
C TRP A 146 1.89 -13.09 -11.74
N ILE A 147 2.78 -13.75 -11.01
CA ILE A 147 4.19 -13.38 -10.96
C ILE A 147 4.85 -13.68 -12.30
N GLU A 148 4.54 -14.82 -12.92
CA GLU A 148 5.00 -15.13 -14.27
C GLU A 148 4.50 -14.09 -15.28
N VAL A 149 3.24 -13.64 -15.19
CA VAL A 149 2.71 -12.56 -16.03
C VAL A 149 3.55 -11.29 -15.85
N CYS A 150 3.73 -10.81 -14.62
CA CYS A 150 4.49 -9.57 -14.38
C CYS A 150 5.98 -9.68 -14.76
N TYR A 151 6.58 -10.86 -14.61
CA TYR A 151 7.91 -11.13 -15.18
C TYR A 151 7.89 -11.13 -16.71
N ARG A 152 6.89 -11.73 -17.36
CA ARG A 152 6.75 -11.69 -18.82
C ARG A 152 6.59 -10.26 -19.35
N TRP A 153 6.00 -9.35 -18.59
CA TRP A 153 5.95 -7.91 -18.91
C TRP A 153 7.34 -7.23 -18.85
N GLU A 154 8.26 -7.68 -17.98
CA GLU A 154 9.68 -7.27 -18.05
C GLU A 154 10.40 -7.91 -19.25
N LEU A 155 10.04 -9.15 -19.59
CA LEU A 155 10.67 -9.93 -20.67
C LEU A 155 10.21 -9.54 -22.08
N LEU A 156 9.27 -8.60 -22.21
CA LEU A 156 9.05 -7.89 -23.48
C LEU A 156 10.29 -7.07 -23.92
N GLY A 157 11.38 -7.04 -23.13
CA GLY A 157 12.71 -6.60 -23.56
C GLY A 157 13.86 -7.63 -23.42
N VAL A 158 13.66 -8.80 -22.77
CA VAL A 158 14.74 -9.79 -22.56
C VAL A 158 14.12 -11.19 -22.59
N ASN A 159 14.60 -12.10 -23.44
CA ASN A 159 14.15 -13.50 -23.44
C ASN A 159 14.89 -14.29 -22.34
N GLY A 160 14.25 -14.58 -21.21
CA GLY A 160 14.81 -15.48 -20.19
C GLY A 160 13.92 -15.66 -18.96
N ARG A 161 13.72 -16.90 -18.51
CA ARG A 161 13.05 -17.16 -17.22
C ARG A 161 13.90 -16.57 -16.09
N SER A 162 13.32 -15.76 -15.20
CA SER A 162 14.00 -15.28 -14.01
C SER A 162 14.25 -16.45 -13.03
N PRO A 163 15.50 -16.72 -12.62
CA PRO A 163 15.82 -17.77 -11.66
C PRO A 163 15.21 -17.52 -10.26
N VAL A 164 14.74 -16.30 -9.98
CA VAL A 164 14.17 -15.90 -8.68
C VAL A 164 12.76 -16.47 -8.46
N VAL A 165 11.98 -16.69 -9.54
CA VAL A 165 10.60 -17.17 -9.46
C VAL A 165 10.51 -18.62 -8.96
N THR A 166 11.54 -19.42 -9.21
CA THR A 166 11.48 -20.87 -8.95
C THR A 166 11.74 -21.26 -7.49
N GLN A 167 12.19 -20.34 -6.63
CA GLN A 167 12.51 -20.62 -5.21
C GLN A 167 12.20 -19.46 -4.23
N GLY A 168 11.60 -18.37 -4.70
CA GLY A 168 11.46 -17.13 -3.92
C GLY A 168 10.33 -17.16 -2.89
N THR A 169 10.59 -16.58 -1.71
CA THR A 169 9.54 -16.13 -0.79
C THR A 169 8.67 -15.09 -1.51
N PHE A 170 7.36 -15.28 -1.46
CA PHE A 170 6.40 -14.32 -1.96
C PHE A 170 5.80 -13.53 -0.79
N PHE A 171 5.61 -12.24 -1.02
CA PHE A 171 5.10 -11.32 -0.02
C PHE A 171 3.71 -10.82 -0.36
N ASN A 172 2.84 -10.74 0.65
CA ASN A 172 1.51 -10.15 0.56
C ASN A 172 1.55 -8.66 0.91
N ASN A 173 1.12 -7.79 -0.01
CA ASN A 173 1.06 -6.35 0.21
C ASN A 173 -0.26 -5.89 0.89
N GLY A 174 -1.19 -6.81 1.11
CA GLY A 174 -2.35 -6.67 1.99
C GLY A 174 -1.98 -6.69 3.48
N ILE A 175 -0.70 -6.88 3.83
CA ILE A 175 -0.15 -6.59 5.15
C ILE A 175 1.21 -5.90 4.97
N ILE A 176 1.31 -4.63 5.35
CA ILE A 176 2.55 -3.86 5.39
C ILE A 176 2.60 -3.13 6.71
N GLY A 177 3.60 -3.38 7.55
CA GLY A 177 3.73 -2.64 8.79
C GLY A 177 5.17 -2.34 9.14
N GLY A 178 5.38 -1.27 9.89
CA GLY A 178 6.74 -0.86 10.24
C GLY A 178 6.80 0.55 10.78
N ARG A 179 8.00 1.12 10.80
CA ARG A 179 8.18 2.55 11.05
C ARG A 179 7.56 3.33 9.91
N TYR A 180 6.94 4.46 10.24
CA TYR A 180 6.31 5.37 9.28
C TYR A 180 7.21 5.62 8.06
N GLU A 181 8.49 5.91 8.28
CA GLU A 181 9.45 6.24 7.22
C GLU A 181 9.65 5.07 6.25
N ALA A 182 9.73 3.83 6.76
CA ALA A 182 9.90 2.63 5.94
C ALA A 182 8.63 2.29 5.16
N VAL A 183 7.46 2.46 5.78
CA VAL A 183 6.15 2.25 5.12
C VAL A 183 5.93 3.30 4.02
N VAL A 184 6.23 4.57 4.27
CA VAL A 184 6.15 5.61 3.23
C VAL A 184 7.13 5.32 2.10
N TRP A 185 8.36 4.95 2.44
CA TRP A 185 9.39 4.64 1.44
C TRP A 185 8.96 3.51 0.50
N ILE A 186 8.41 2.40 1.02
CA ILE A 186 7.97 1.28 0.17
C ILE A 186 6.81 1.69 -0.75
N LEU A 187 5.84 2.46 -0.23
CA LEU A 187 4.71 2.93 -1.03
C LEU A 187 5.14 3.92 -2.11
N GLU A 188 6.06 4.85 -1.81
CA GLU A 188 6.63 5.77 -2.82
C GLU A 188 7.25 4.99 -3.98
N ARG A 189 8.00 3.92 -3.69
CA ARG A 189 8.58 3.06 -4.73
C ARG A 189 7.53 2.32 -5.56
N MET A 190 6.44 1.90 -4.94
CA MET A 190 5.31 1.32 -5.68
C MET A 190 4.69 2.35 -6.63
N VAL A 191 4.46 3.58 -6.17
CA VAL A 191 3.94 4.68 -7.01
C VAL A 191 4.86 4.98 -8.19
N ASP A 192 6.16 5.04 -7.96
CA ASP A 192 7.13 5.26 -9.03
C ASP A 192 7.12 4.12 -10.06
N GLU A 193 7.00 2.86 -9.62
CA GLU A 193 6.91 1.71 -10.53
C GLU A 193 5.57 1.70 -11.30
N PHE A 194 4.45 2.02 -10.65
CA PHE A 194 3.17 2.21 -11.33
C PHE A 194 3.27 3.28 -12.41
N TRP A 195 3.86 4.43 -12.09
CA TRP A 195 4.04 5.53 -13.03
C TRP A 195 4.91 5.12 -14.22
N ARG A 196 6.04 4.46 -13.96
CA ARG A 196 6.94 3.97 -15.00
C ARG A 196 6.23 2.98 -15.92
N MET A 197 5.45 2.04 -15.37
CA MET A 197 4.72 1.07 -16.17
C MET A 197 3.63 1.75 -17.01
N TRP A 198 2.87 2.66 -16.39
CA TRP A 198 1.81 3.39 -17.08
C TRP A 198 2.34 4.21 -18.26
N THR A 199 3.41 4.97 -18.05
CA THR A 199 4.06 5.75 -19.12
C THR A 199 4.68 4.86 -20.21
N SER A 200 5.36 3.77 -19.83
CA SER A 200 5.96 2.82 -20.78
C SER A 200 4.93 2.09 -21.64
N SER A 201 3.71 1.92 -21.13
CA SER A 201 2.58 1.33 -21.86
C SER A 201 1.88 2.31 -22.82
N GLY A 202 2.41 3.52 -23.01
CA GLY A 202 1.70 4.57 -23.77
C GLY A 202 0.40 4.99 -23.10
N TYR A 203 0.37 4.98 -21.76
CA TYR A 203 -0.79 5.26 -20.91
C TYR A 203 -1.94 4.24 -21.01
N ALA A 204 -1.74 3.13 -21.71
CA ALA A 204 -2.64 1.98 -21.66
C ALA A 204 -2.28 1.12 -20.43
N MET A 205 -2.78 1.52 -19.26
CA MET A 205 -2.66 0.69 -18.05
C MET A 205 -3.24 -0.69 -18.38
N PRO A 206 -2.43 -1.77 -18.35
CA PRO A 206 -3.00 -3.09 -18.44
C PRO A 206 -3.91 -3.20 -17.22
N TYR A 207 -5.21 -3.44 -17.42
CA TYR A 207 -6.17 -3.82 -16.36
C TYR A 207 -5.77 -5.10 -15.58
N ARG A 208 -4.52 -5.56 -15.76
CA ARG A 208 -3.86 -6.71 -15.18
C ARG A 208 -2.56 -6.33 -14.48
N ILE A 209 -2.33 -5.06 -14.14
CA ILE A 209 -1.31 -4.74 -13.14
C ILE A 209 -1.95 -5.04 -11.79
N CYS A 210 -1.27 -5.88 -11.02
CA CYS A 210 -1.58 -6.15 -9.63
C CYS A 210 -0.40 -5.59 -8.82
N ASP A 211 -0.72 -4.78 -7.84
CA ASP A 211 0.14 -4.27 -6.78
C ASP A 211 1.11 -5.32 -6.19
N MET A 212 0.66 -6.56 -6.00
CA MET A 212 1.45 -7.68 -5.47
C MET A 212 2.77 -7.93 -6.23
N PRO A 213 2.78 -8.14 -7.57
CA PRO A 213 4.02 -8.23 -8.34
C PRO A 213 4.97 -7.03 -8.22
N ILE A 214 4.46 -5.80 -8.24
CA ILE A 214 5.30 -4.59 -8.09
C ILE A 214 5.93 -4.57 -6.69
N PHE A 215 5.13 -4.90 -5.68
CA PHE A 215 5.58 -4.99 -4.29
C PHE A 215 6.71 -6.02 -4.13
N ASN A 216 6.51 -7.24 -4.63
CA ASN A 216 7.52 -8.31 -4.57
C ASN A 216 8.81 -7.93 -5.29
N ARG A 217 8.72 -7.28 -6.47
CA ARG A 217 9.89 -6.77 -7.18
C ARG A 217 10.70 -5.78 -6.35
N ILE A 218 10.04 -4.84 -5.68
CA ILE A 218 10.71 -3.85 -4.83
C ILE A 218 11.41 -4.56 -3.66
N LEU A 219 10.73 -5.50 -3.01
CA LEU A 219 11.29 -6.24 -1.88
C LEU A 219 12.46 -7.15 -2.27
N TRP A 220 12.38 -7.85 -3.40
CA TRP A 220 13.51 -8.67 -3.85
C TRP A 220 14.74 -7.84 -4.18
N ARG A 221 14.58 -6.63 -4.72
CA ARG A 221 15.73 -5.72 -4.91
C ARG A 221 16.38 -5.33 -3.59
N LEU A 222 15.60 -5.20 -2.51
CA LEU A 222 16.14 -4.95 -1.18
C LEU A 222 16.86 -6.15 -0.58
N LEU A 223 16.38 -7.37 -0.86
CA LEU A 223 16.97 -8.60 -0.30
C LEU A 223 18.24 -9.05 -1.04
N LEU A 224 18.45 -8.57 -2.27
CA LEU A 224 19.60 -8.91 -3.11
C LEU A 224 20.77 -7.91 -2.98
N HIS A 225 20.61 -6.84 -2.20
CA HIS A 225 21.61 -5.79 -1.96
C HIS A 225 21.91 -5.64 -0.46
#